data_AF-A0A250V6U1-F1
#
_entry.id   AF-A0A250V6U1-F1
#
_cell.length_a   1.000
_cell.length_b   1.000
_cell.length_c   1.000
_cell.angle_alpha   90.00
_cell.angle_beta   90.00
_cell.angle_gamma   90.00
#
_symmetry.space_group_name_H-M   'P 1'
#
loop_
_entity.id
_entity.type
_entity.pdbx_description
1 polymer ?
#
loop_
_entity_poly.entity_id
_entity_poly.type
_entity_poly.pdbx_seq_one_letter_code
_entity_poly.pdbx_strand_id
1 'polypeptide(L)'
;MTHAMLKGSNVPLDATAVRAVLRWTPGQGVPDVDVSALLLGPDGRVRSDEDFVFYNQPRHPSGKVWRLGKKRVAEGLTDTIQTDLAGVESGVGQILLVASADGVTFDQVRALRILLYDASAATGTTGATGSDGEPLAYFDIKPETGTETALICGELYRRGQGWKFRALGEGYPNGLEGLASDFGITVDESEPEAVAPVPDATAWADPAASPETSVPLPPEQAAPVPQQPAYGYPGPAQTAPVQPAYGYPQPTSQPAYGYPGPQTAPAVQPAYGFPQAVGSLPDPDFRLPPQGPQFVGR
;
A
#
# COMPACT_ATOMS: atom_id res chain seq x y z
N MET A 1 15.41 -10.94 11.91
CA MET A 1 16.65 -10.25 11.47
C MET A 1 16.42 -9.71 10.08
N THR A 2 16.39 -8.39 9.98
CA THR A 2 16.29 -7.63 8.74
C THR A 2 17.54 -7.80 7.88
N HIS A 3 17.37 -8.00 6.57
CA HIS A 3 18.47 -7.94 5.60
C HIS A 3 18.61 -6.53 5.02
N ALA A 4 19.70 -5.85 5.33
CA ALA A 4 20.11 -4.64 4.60
C ALA A 4 20.69 -5.05 3.23
N MET A 5 20.13 -4.52 2.14
CA MET A 5 20.47 -4.93 0.78
C MET A 5 21.31 -3.89 0.04
N LEU A 6 22.15 -4.38 -0.87
CA LEU A 6 22.87 -3.58 -1.88
C LEU A 6 22.22 -3.76 -3.26
N LYS A 7 22.43 -2.82 -4.19
CA LYS A 7 22.02 -2.94 -5.59
C LYS A 7 22.54 -4.27 -6.19
N GLY A 8 21.65 -5.03 -6.84
CA GLY A 8 21.90 -6.37 -7.40
C GLY A 8 21.84 -7.53 -6.39
N SER A 9 21.88 -7.27 -5.08
CA SER A 9 21.76 -8.31 -4.06
C SER A 9 20.34 -8.91 -4.01
N ASN A 10 20.22 -10.15 -3.53
CA ASN A 10 18.95 -10.88 -3.47
C ASN A 10 18.84 -11.76 -2.22
N VAL A 11 17.62 -11.93 -1.73
CA VAL A 11 17.27 -12.68 -0.52
C VAL A 11 16.15 -13.68 -0.85
N PRO A 12 16.16 -14.93 -0.32
CA PRO A 12 15.00 -15.82 -0.41
C PRO A 12 13.80 -15.27 0.36
N LEU A 13 12.60 -15.65 -0.05
CA LEU A 13 11.36 -15.31 0.63
C LEU A 13 10.65 -16.61 1.03
N ASP A 14 10.67 -16.92 2.33
CA ASP A 14 9.97 -18.07 2.91
C ASP A 14 8.49 -17.74 3.23
N ALA A 15 8.11 -16.46 3.16
CA ALA A 15 6.76 -15.96 3.37
C ALA A 15 5.82 -16.32 2.19
N THR A 16 4.57 -16.69 2.50
CA THR A 16 3.54 -17.01 1.48
C THR A 16 2.88 -15.76 0.92
N ALA A 17 2.91 -14.64 1.64
CA ALA A 17 2.55 -13.32 1.14
C ALA A 17 3.55 -12.26 1.63
N VAL A 18 3.78 -11.24 0.82
CA VAL A 18 4.74 -10.17 1.09
C VAL A 18 4.10 -8.80 0.85
N ARG A 19 4.50 -7.83 1.68
CA ARG A 19 4.13 -6.42 1.52
C ARG A 19 5.39 -5.60 1.25
N ALA A 20 5.45 -5.00 0.07
CA ALA A 20 6.50 -4.08 -0.33
C ALA A 20 6.03 -2.63 -0.09
N VAL A 21 6.67 -1.96 0.87
CA VAL A 21 6.41 -0.57 1.24
C VAL A 21 7.53 0.29 0.68
N LEU A 22 7.22 1.18 -0.27
CA LEU A 22 8.13 2.26 -0.62
C LEU A 22 7.92 3.40 0.37
N ARG A 23 9.01 4.04 0.82
CA ARG A 23 9.00 5.16 1.76
C ARG A 23 9.92 6.27 1.28
N TRP A 24 9.51 7.52 1.45
CA TRP A 24 10.32 8.70 1.18
C TRP A 24 10.01 9.82 2.18
N THR A 25 10.94 10.76 2.35
CA THR A 25 10.76 11.94 3.18
C THR A 25 10.10 13.06 2.37
N PRO A 26 8.90 13.56 2.75
CA PRO A 26 8.27 14.70 2.09
C PRO A 26 9.00 16.01 2.41
N GLY A 27 8.94 16.98 1.49
CA GLY A 27 9.55 18.29 1.67
C GLY A 27 9.21 19.25 0.52
N GLN A 28 9.65 20.49 0.61
CA GLN A 28 9.53 21.45 -0.49
C GLN A 28 10.32 20.94 -1.72
N GLY A 29 9.69 20.89 -2.89
CA GLY A 29 10.30 20.39 -4.12
C GLY A 29 10.40 18.87 -4.23
N VAL A 30 10.01 18.12 -3.20
CA VAL A 30 9.90 16.65 -3.30
C VAL A 30 8.60 16.30 -4.03
N PRO A 31 8.64 15.53 -5.13
CA PRO A 31 7.42 15.15 -5.84
C PRO A 31 6.57 14.15 -5.05
N ASP A 32 5.33 13.99 -5.51
CA ASP A 32 4.55 12.81 -5.13
C ASP A 32 5.09 11.58 -5.85
N VAL A 33 5.09 10.43 -5.18
CA VAL A 33 5.69 9.18 -5.68
C VAL A 33 4.64 8.08 -5.63
N ASP A 34 4.27 7.55 -6.79
CA ASP A 34 3.39 6.39 -6.90
C ASP A 34 4.20 5.10 -7.03
N VAL A 35 3.74 4.05 -6.37
CA VAL A 35 4.21 2.68 -6.59
C VAL A 35 3.25 1.94 -7.51
N SER A 36 3.81 1.29 -8.51
CA SER A 36 3.13 0.36 -9.40
C SER A 36 3.85 -1.00 -9.40
N ALA A 37 3.20 -2.04 -9.93
CA ALA A 37 3.79 -3.35 -10.14
C ALA A 37 3.46 -3.90 -11.53
N LEU A 38 4.47 -4.45 -12.22
CA LEU A 38 4.28 -5.14 -13.50
C LEU A 38 4.51 -6.64 -13.28
N LEU A 39 3.53 -7.46 -13.63
CA LEU A 39 3.62 -8.92 -13.59
C LEU A 39 4.16 -9.40 -14.95
N LEU A 40 5.30 -10.10 -14.94
CA LEU A 40 6.00 -10.49 -16.15
C LEU A 40 5.98 -12.01 -16.37
N GLY A 41 5.76 -12.39 -17.62
CA GLY A 41 5.83 -13.74 -18.14
C GLY A 41 7.27 -14.29 -18.24
N PRO A 42 7.43 -15.54 -18.73
CA PRO A 42 8.74 -16.19 -18.88
C PRO A 42 9.66 -15.52 -19.92
N ASP A 43 9.10 -14.70 -20.79
CA ASP A 43 9.77 -13.86 -21.80
C ASP A 43 10.22 -12.49 -21.24
N GLY A 44 9.88 -12.19 -19.98
CA GLY A 44 10.18 -10.90 -19.35
C GLY A 44 9.26 -9.77 -19.80
N ARG A 45 8.07 -10.06 -20.35
CA ARG A 45 7.07 -9.06 -20.76
C ARG A 45 5.74 -9.27 -20.04
N VAL A 46 4.90 -8.25 -20.03
CA VAL A 46 3.49 -8.38 -19.61
C VAL A 46 2.72 -9.21 -20.64
N ARG A 47 1.68 -9.94 -20.21
CA ARG A 47 0.86 -10.80 -21.09
C ARG A 47 -0.33 -10.03 -21.68
N SER A 48 -0.78 -9.00 -20.98
CA SER A 48 -1.80 -8.02 -21.36
C SER A 48 -1.64 -6.78 -20.47
N ASP A 49 -2.33 -5.68 -20.76
CA ASP A 49 -2.28 -4.47 -19.92
C ASP A 49 -2.89 -4.69 -18.50
N GLU A 50 -3.60 -5.79 -18.30
CA GLU A 50 -4.10 -6.22 -16.99
C GLU A 50 -2.99 -6.65 -16.02
N ASP A 51 -1.82 -7.04 -16.52
CA ASP A 51 -0.62 -7.36 -15.72
C ASP A 51 0.03 -6.12 -15.07
N PHE A 52 -0.48 -4.92 -15.33
CA PHE A 52 -0.02 -3.68 -14.72
C PHE A 52 -0.93 -3.22 -13.57
N VAL A 53 -0.39 -3.21 -12.35
CA VAL A 53 -1.08 -2.74 -11.14
C VAL A 53 -0.58 -1.35 -10.79
N PHE A 54 -1.44 -0.34 -10.88
CA PHE A 54 -1.10 1.08 -10.65
C PHE A 54 -2.27 1.82 -9.97
N TYR A 55 -2.27 3.15 -9.95
CA TYR A 55 -3.30 3.90 -9.21
C TYR A 55 -4.72 3.75 -9.78
N ASN A 56 -4.88 3.67 -11.12
CA ASN A 56 -6.19 3.52 -11.76
C ASN A 56 -6.65 2.04 -11.80
N GLN A 57 -5.69 1.11 -11.81
CA GLN A 57 -5.91 -0.33 -11.70
C GLN A 57 -5.22 -0.89 -10.44
N PRO A 58 -5.76 -0.64 -9.23
CA PRO A 58 -5.07 -0.96 -7.97
C PRO A 58 -5.06 -2.45 -7.63
N ARG A 59 -5.56 -3.34 -8.50
CA ARG A 59 -5.63 -4.79 -8.25
C ARG A 59 -5.55 -5.56 -9.56
N HIS A 60 -4.63 -6.51 -9.63
CA HIS A 60 -4.53 -7.47 -10.73
C HIS A 60 -5.78 -8.38 -10.77
N PRO A 61 -6.29 -8.82 -11.95
CA PRO A 61 -7.51 -9.64 -12.03
C PRO A 61 -7.47 -10.94 -11.22
N SER A 62 -6.32 -11.61 -11.08
CA SER A 62 -6.22 -12.81 -10.22
C SER A 62 -6.35 -12.51 -8.72
N GLY A 63 -6.35 -11.23 -8.33
CA GLY A 63 -6.47 -10.77 -6.95
C GLY A 63 -5.24 -11.01 -6.08
N LYS A 64 -4.13 -11.46 -6.69
CA LYS A 64 -2.89 -11.85 -6.00
C LYS A 64 -1.87 -10.74 -5.84
N VAL A 65 -1.97 -9.67 -6.62
CA VAL A 65 -1.17 -8.45 -6.48
C VAL A 65 -2.13 -7.26 -6.40
N TRP A 66 -1.94 -6.39 -5.42
CA TRP A 66 -2.74 -5.17 -5.28
C TRP A 66 -1.98 -4.05 -4.58
N ARG A 67 -2.33 -2.82 -4.95
CA ARG A 67 -1.87 -1.60 -4.31
C ARG A 67 -2.77 -1.28 -3.12
N LEU A 68 -2.15 -0.94 -1.99
CA LEU A 68 -2.80 -0.49 -0.76
C LEU A 68 -2.87 1.04 -0.67
N GLY A 69 -2.14 1.73 -1.53
CA GLY A 69 -2.17 3.18 -1.70
C GLY A 69 -1.31 3.95 -0.70
N LYS A 70 -1.23 5.26 -0.94
CA LYS A 70 -0.38 6.18 -0.18
C LYS A 70 -0.84 6.35 1.27
N LYS A 71 0.13 6.42 2.19
CA LYS A 71 -0.09 6.75 3.61
C LYS A 71 0.96 7.72 4.13
N ARG A 72 0.66 8.38 5.25
CA ARG A 72 1.61 9.17 6.02
C ARG A 72 1.88 8.45 7.35
N VAL A 73 3.15 8.19 7.62
CA VAL A 73 3.66 7.56 8.85
C VAL A 73 4.62 8.52 9.55
N ALA A 74 5.13 8.15 10.73
CA ALA A 74 6.05 9.01 11.48
C ALA A 74 7.38 9.22 10.74
N GLU A 75 7.80 8.24 9.95
CA GLU A 75 9.08 8.19 9.23
C GLU A 75 9.02 8.80 7.82
N GLY A 76 7.83 9.22 7.33
CA GLY A 76 7.68 9.81 5.99
C GLY A 76 6.33 9.56 5.33
N LEU A 77 6.31 9.70 4.00
CA LEU A 77 5.23 9.19 3.15
C LEU A 77 5.57 7.77 2.71
N THR A 78 4.54 6.96 2.50
CA THR A 78 4.66 5.61 1.94
C THR A 78 3.64 5.39 0.84
N ASP A 79 3.93 4.41 -0.02
CA ASP A 79 2.96 3.72 -0.89
C ASP A 79 3.32 2.23 -0.88
N THR A 80 2.40 1.34 -1.25
CA THR A 80 2.51 -0.07 -0.88
C THR A 80 1.84 -1.01 -1.88
N ILE A 81 2.57 -2.06 -2.28
CA ILE A 81 2.06 -3.23 -2.97
C ILE A 81 2.03 -4.41 -2.00
N GLN A 82 0.95 -5.20 -2.03
CA GLN A 82 0.87 -6.49 -1.35
C GLN A 82 0.66 -7.61 -2.36
N THR A 83 1.38 -8.71 -2.18
CA THR A 83 1.44 -9.86 -3.08
C THR A 83 1.23 -11.16 -2.30
N ASP A 84 0.21 -11.94 -2.66
CA ASP A 84 0.02 -13.33 -2.25
C ASP A 84 0.86 -14.25 -3.15
N LEU A 85 2.14 -14.40 -2.79
CA LEU A 85 3.16 -15.14 -3.56
C LEU A 85 2.80 -16.61 -3.78
N ALA A 86 2.14 -17.24 -2.83
CA ALA A 86 1.68 -18.62 -2.93
C ALA A 86 0.52 -18.76 -3.94
N GLY A 87 -0.30 -17.71 -4.10
CA GLY A 87 -1.42 -17.70 -5.02
C GLY A 87 -1.12 -17.22 -6.44
N VAL A 88 0.03 -16.58 -6.72
CA VAL A 88 0.39 -16.10 -8.06
C VAL A 88 0.48 -17.27 -9.06
N GLU A 89 -0.21 -17.14 -10.20
CA GLU A 89 -0.23 -18.13 -11.27
C GLU A 89 1.16 -18.44 -11.87
N SER A 90 1.34 -19.68 -12.33
CA SER A 90 2.62 -20.16 -12.90
C SER A 90 3.07 -19.42 -14.18
N GLY A 91 2.15 -18.71 -14.85
CA GLY A 91 2.44 -17.85 -15.99
C GLY A 91 3.25 -16.59 -15.63
N VAL A 92 3.30 -16.19 -14.36
CA VAL A 92 4.05 -15.01 -13.89
C VAL A 92 5.33 -15.47 -13.19
N GLY A 93 6.48 -15.19 -13.82
CA GLY A 93 7.81 -15.55 -13.32
C GLY A 93 8.46 -14.47 -12.45
N GLN A 94 8.07 -13.22 -12.64
CA GLN A 94 8.69 -12.02 -12.06
C GLN A 94 7.61 -10.95 -11.84
N ILE A 95 7.77 -10.14 -10.80
CA ILE A 95 6.93 -8.98 -10.51
C ILE A 95 7.86 -7.82 -10.20
N LEU A 96 7.88 -6.82 -11.07
CA LEU A 96 8.64 -5.59 -10.84
C LEU A 96 7.90 -4.70 -9.87
N LEU A 97 8.64 -4.00 -9.01
CA LEU A 97 8.14 -2.99 -8.08
C LEU A 97 8.71 -1.65 -8.52
N VAL A 98 7.87 -0.81 -9.10
CA VAL A 98 8.24 0.41 -9.81
C VAL A 98 7.78 1.62 -9.01
N ALA A 99 8.63 2.63 -8.89
CA ALA A 99 8.28 3.96 -8.42
C ALA A 99 8.24 4.93 -9.61
N SER A 100 7.29 5.86 -9.61
CA SER A 100 7.20 6.95 -10.59
C SER A 100 6.92 8.26 -9.90
N ALA A 101 7.53 9.35 -10.40
CA ALA A 101 7.27 10.72 -9.97
C ALA A 101 6.78 11.52 -11.18
N ASP A 102 5.61 12.15 -11.05
CA ASP A 102 5.00 12.90 -12.15
C ASP A 102 5.76 14.21 -12.42
N GLY A 103 6.20 14.40 -13.67
CA GLY A 103 6.89 15.61 -14.15
C GLY A 103 8.21 16.00 -13.46
N VAL A 104 8.72 15.21 -12.51
CA VAL A 104 9.85 15.59 -11.64
C VAL A 104 10.81 14.42 -11.42
N THR A 105 12.11 14.74 -11.40
CA THR A 105 13.20 13.78 -11.26
C THR A 105 13.38 13.26 -9.83
N PHE A 106 13.83 12.01 -9.71
CA PHE A 106 14.03 11.33 -8.42
C PHE A 106 15.21 11.87 -7.58
N ASP A 107 16.07 12.75 -8.13
CA ASP A 107 17.16 13.39 -7.39
C ASP A 107 16.66 14.30 -6.24
N GLN A 108 15.46 14.85 -6.39
CA GLN A 108 14.76 15.60 -5.35
C GLN A 108 14.18 14.70 -4.25
N VAL A 109 13.95 13.41 -4.52
CA VAL A 109 13.31 12.49 -3.57
C VAL A 109 14.30 12.07 -2.48
N ARG A 110 14.01 12.47 -1.23
CA ARG A 110 14.89 12.23 -0.08
C ARG A 110 14.56 10.92 0.64
N ALA A 111 15.61 10.21 1.06
CA ALA A 111 15.53 8.98 1.85
C ALA A 111 14.61 7.89 1.24
N LEU A 112 14.64 7.75 -0.09
CA LEU A 112 13.89 6.73 -0.82
C LEU A 112 14.35 5.33 -0.42
N ARG A 113 13.43 4.52 0.13
CA ARG A 113 13.72 3.16 0.59
C ARG A 113 12.54 2.24 0.28
N ILE A 114 12.82 1.05 -0.22
CA ILE A 114 11.85 -0.05 -0.26
C ILE A 114 12.08 -0.99 0.93
N LEU A 115 11.01 -1.36 1.61
CA LEU A 115 10.99 -2.27 2.76
C LEU A 115 10.05 -3.44 2.47
N LEU A 116 10.50 -4.66 2.75
CA LEU A 116 9.78 -5.91 2.48
C LEU A 116 9.35 -6.51 3.82
N TYR A 117 8.05 -6.71 4.02
CA TYR A 117 7.47 -7.30 5.22
C TYR A 117 6.78 -8.64 4.88
N ASP A 118 6.77 -9.56 5.85
CA ASP A 118 5.94 -10.76 5.78
C ASP A 118 4.46 -10.35 5.97
N ALA A 119 3.63 -10.71 4.99
CA ALA A 119 2.20 -10.45 5.00
C ALA A 119 1.36 -11.75 5.09
N SER A 120 1.99 -12.90 5.38
CA SER A 120 1.34 -14.23 5.39
C SER A 120 0.21 -14.34 6.42
N ALA A 121 0.28 -13.58 7.52
CA ALA A 121 -0.78 -13.47 8.52
C ALA A 121 -1.79 -12.34 8.25
N ALA A 122 -1.54 -11.46 7.26
CA ALA A 122 -2.34 -10.27 7.01
C ALA A 122 -3.55 -10.58 6.10
N THR A 123 -4.61 -11.12 6.70
CA THR A 123 -5.91 -11.39 6.06
C THR A 123 -6.75 -10.12 5.83
N GLY A 124 -6.17 -9.10 5.19
CA GLY A 124 -6.94 -7.90 4.81
C GLY A 124 -6.13 -6.71 4.29
N THR A 125 -6.87 -5.70 3.84
CA THR A 125 -6.40 -4.42 3.24
C THR A 125 -5.72 -3.47 4.25
N THR A 126 -5.34 -3.95 5.43
CA THR A 126 -4.67 -3.20 6.51
C THR A 126 -3.21 -2.92 6.14
N GLY A 127 -2.99 -2.01 5.18
CA GLY A 127 -1.65 -1.62 4.76
C GLY A 127 -0.89 -0.82 5.82
N ALA A 128 0.42 -1.05 5.92
CA ALA A 128 1.43 -0.23 6.59
C ALA A 128 0.93 0.62 7.78
N THR A 129 0.32 -0.03 8.78
CA THR A 129 0.37 0.46 10.15
C THR A 129 1.66 -0.06 10.80
N GLY A 130 2.19 0.62 11.81
CA GLY A 130 3.43 0.21 12.53
C GLY A 130 3.34 -1.12 13.29
N SER A 131 2.35 -1.95 12.97
CA SER A 131 2.10 -3.32 13.43
C SER A 131 2.79 -4.39 12.60
N ASP A 132 3.33 -4.07 11.42
CA ASP A 132 3.84 -5.04 10.44
C ASP A 132 5.15 -5.74 10.85
N GLY A 133 5.67 -5.47 12.06
CA GLY A 133 6.83 -6.14 12.64
C GLY A 133 8.18 -5.65 12.12
N GLU A 134 9.21 -6.48 12.27
CA GLU A 134 10.54 -6.24 11.68
C GLU A 134 10.50 -6.58 10.18
N PRO A 135 10.97 -5.71 9.26
CA PRO A 135 11.02 -6.05 7.85
C PRO A 135 11.97 -7.23 7.58
N LEU A 136 11.61 -8.08 6.62
CA LEU A 136 12.45 -9.16 6.09
C LEU A 136 13.73 -8.61 5.46
N ALA A 137 13.60 -7.51 4.72
CA ALA A 137 14.69 -6.81 4.05
C ALA A 137 14.37 -5.34 3.77
N TYR A 138 15.38 -4.52 3.54
CA TYR A 138 15.23 -3.18 2.95
C TYR A 138 16.38 -2.84 1.99
N PHE A 139 16.10 -1.93 1.06
CA PHE A 139 17.08 -1.36 0.14
C PHE A 139 16.92 0.17 0.07
N ASP A 140 18.01 0.89 0.34
CA ASP A 140 18.09 2.34 0.13
C ASP A 140 18.37 2.62 -1.35
N ILE A 141 17.41 3.26 -2.01
CA ILE A 141 17.43 3.51 -3.45
C ILE A 141 18.04 4.89 -3.70
N LYS A 142 18.89 4.99 -4.72
CA LYS A 142 19.47 6.25 -5.19
C LYS A 142 19.33 6.34 -6.71
N PRO A 143 18.84 7.45 -7.28
CA PRO A 143 19.00 7.70 -8.71
C PRO A 143 20.49 7.83 -9.06
N GLU A 144 20.83 7.50 -10.29
CA GLU A 144 22.22 7.41 -10.78
C GLU A 144 22.55 8.50 -11.79
N THR A 145 21.60 8.90 -12.65
CA THR A 145 21.80 9.97 -13.65
C THR A 145 21.28 11.33 -13.18
N GLY A 146 20.32 11.34 -12.25
CA GLY A 146 19.61 12.55 -11.81
C GLY A 146 18.54 13.03 -12.80
N THR A 147 18.27 12.26 -13.85
CA THR A 147 17.28 12.58 -14.90
C THR A 147 16.11 11.60 -14.90
N GLU A 148 16.05 10.68 -13.95
CA GLU A 148 15.08 9.59 -13.93
C GLU A 148 13.77 10.02 -13.28
N THR A 149 12.65 9.76 -13.95
CA THR A 149 11.28 10.04 -13.49
C THR A 149 10.51 8.75 -13.18
N ALA A 150 11.11 7.58 -13.46
CA ALA A 150 10.71 6.28 -12.92
C ALA A 150 11.93 5.46 -12.46
N LEU A 151 11.71 4.53 -11.53
CA LEU A 151 12.72 3.63 -10.95
C LEU A 151 12.14 2.23 -10.72
N ILE A 152 12.79 1.18 -11.24
CA ILE A 152 12.56 -0.19 -10.76
C ILE A 152 13.28 -0.33 -9.41
N CYS A 153 12.52 -0.27 -8.33
CA CYS A 153 13.03 -0.36 -6.95
C CYS A 153 13.58 -1.77 -6.65
N GLY A 154 12.92 -2.79 -7.19
CA GLY A 154 13.33 -4.19 -7.06
C GLY A 154 12.34 -5.12 -7.75
N GLU A 155 12.60 -6.41 -7.64
CA GLU A 155 11.79 -7.47 -8.24
C GLU A 155 11.51 -8.60 -7.24
N LEU A 156 10.29 -9.15 -7.30
CA LEU A 156 9.97 -10.47 -6.76
C LEU A 156 10.10 -11.45 -7.92
N TYR A 157 10.91 -12.51 -7.81
CA TYR A 157 11.10 -13.48 -8.90
C TYR A 157 11.15 -14.92 -8.42
N ARG A 158 10.69 -15.85 -9.25
CA ARG A 158 10.76 -17.29 -8.97
C ARG A 158 12.17 -17.82 -9.18
N ARG A 159 12.65 -18.67 -8.26
CA ARG A 159 13.89 -19.43 -8.44
C ARG A 159 13.77 -20.81 -7.79
N GLY A 160 13.75 -21.86 -8.62
CA GLY A 160 13.47 -23.21 -8.14
C GLY A 160 12.01 -23.33 -7.71
N GLN A 161 11.77 -23.74 -6.46
CA GLN A 161 10.43 -23.92 -5.89
C GLN A 161 9.92 -22.72 -5.07
N GLY A 162 10.72 -21.65 -4.93
CA GLY A 162 10.40 -20.51 -4.08
C GLY A 162 10.53 -19.16 -4.78
N TRP A 163 10.11 -18.12 -4.07
CA TRP A 163 10.27 -16.73 -4.46
C TRP A 163 11.52 -16.11 -3.83
N LYS A 164 12.05 -15.08 -4.48
CA LYS A 164 13.17 -14.27 -4.01
C LYS A 164 12.89 -12.80 -4.29
N PHE A 165 13.40 -11.91 -3.44
CA PHE A 165 13.47 -10.48 -3.74
C PHE A 165 14.87 -10.11 -4.21
N ARG A 166 15.01 -9.27 -5.24
CA ARG A 166 16.27 -8.62 -5.64
C ARG A 166 16.10 -7.10 -5.61
N ALA A 167 17.07 -6.43 -5.00
CA ALA A 167 17.19 -4.98 -5.04
C ALA A 167 17.76 -4.54 -6.39
N LEU A 168 17.05 -3.67 -7.12
CA LEU A 168 17.46 -3.21 -8.45
C LEU A 168 17.93 -1.75 -8.42
N GLY A 169 17.03 -0.80 -8.18
CA GLY A 169 17.37 0.63 -8.25
C GLY A 169 17.84 1.02 -9.65
N GLU A 170 17.12 0.55 -10.67
CA GLU A 170 17.36 0.86 -12.08
C GLU A 170 16.46 2.01 -12.51
N GLY A 171 17.02 3.03 -13.16
CA GLY A 171 16.34 4.30 -13.41
C GLY A 171 15.99 4.52 -14.87
N TYR A 172 14.82 5.12 -15.10
CA TYR A 172 14.22 5.35 -16.40
C TYR A 172 14.02 6.87 -16.61
N PRO A 173 14.82 7.51 -17.49
CA PRO A 173 14.64 8.90 -17.90
C PRO A 173 13.33 9.16 -18.64
N ASN A 174 12.85 8.15 -19.40
CA ASN A 174 11.60 8.21 -20.16
C ASN A 174 10.35 7.93 -19.29
N GLY A 175 10.49 8.00 -17.96
CA GLY A 175 9.40 7.84 -17.01
C GLY A 175 8.72 6.47 -17.03
N LEU A 176 7.52 6.46 -16.46
CA LEU A 176 6.71 5.24 -16.31
C LEU A 176 6.21 4.72 -17.66
N GLU A 177 5.94 5.61 -18.61
CA GLU A 177 5.48 5.31 -19.98
C GLU A 177 6.55 4.53 -20.76
N GLY A 178 7.79 5.03 -20.80
CA GLY A 178 8.90 4.33 -21.45
C GLY A 178 9.19 2.99 -20.80
N LEU A 179 9.17 2.93 -19.47
CA LEU A 179 9.31 1.67 -18.71
C LEU A 179 8.19 0.68 -19.10
N ALA A 180 6.93 1.09 -19.07
CA ALA A 180 5.79 0.23 -19.36
C ALA A 180 5.85 -0.30 -20.81
N SER A 181 6.22 0.57 -21.76
CA SER A 181 6.43 0.23 -23.18
C SER A 181 7.53 -0.81 -23.39
N ASP A 182 8.67 -0.64 -22.70
CA ASP A 182 9.78 -1.61 -22.74
C ASP A 182 9.34 -3.01 -22.26
N PHE A 183 8.43 -3.08 -21.28
CA PHE A 183 7.85 -4.33 -20.79
C PHE A 183 6.60 -4.82 -21.56
N GLY A 184 6.11 -4.06 -22.54
CA GLY A 184 5.06 -4.48 -23.48
C GLY A 184 3.65 -4.02 -23.16
N ILE A 185 3.46 -3.10 -22.22
CA ILE A 185 2.22 -2.35 -22.08
C ILE A 185 2.08 -1.43 -23.29
N THR A 186 0.91 -1.41 -23.92
CA THR A 186 0.61 -0.42 -24.95
C THR A 186 -0.12 0.74 -24.28
N VAL A 187 0.55 1.88 -24.15
CA VAL A 187 -0.12 3.12 -23.74
C VAL A 187 -0.87 3.63 -24.96
N ASP A 188 -2.14 3.27 -25.07
CA ASP A 188 -3.04 3.81 -26.09
C ASP A 188 -3.31 5.27 -25.77
N GLU A 189 -2.65 6.19 -26.48
CA GLU A 189 -2.94 7.64 -26.46
C GLU A 189 -4.25 7.93 -27.22
N SER A 190 -5.36 7.38 -26.73
CA SER A 190 -6.71 7.65 -27.20
C SER A 190 -7.65 7.82 -25.99
N GLU A 191 -8.46 8.89 -25.86
CA GLU A 191 -8.87 9.90 -26.85
C GLU A 191 -8.64 11.34 -26.31
N PRO A 192 -8.07 12.27 -27.09
CA PRO A 192 -8.65 13.61 -27.13
C PRO A 192 -10.05 13.46 -27.74
N GLU A 193 -11.10 14.00 -27.09
CA GLU A 193 -12.49 13.90 -27.57
C GLU A 193 -12.57 14.11 -29.08
N ALA A 194 -12.81 13.00 -29.81
CA ALA A 194 -12.92 13.04 -31.25
C ALA A 194 -14.25 13.73 -31.58
N VAL A 195 -14.20 15.06 -31.77
CA VAL A 195 -15.34 15.85 -32.22
C VAL A 195 -15.88 15.19 -33.48
N ALA A 196 -17.05 14.56 -33.34
CA ALA A 196 -17.58 13.67 -34.36
C ALA A 196 -17.69 14.42 -35.70
N PRO A 197 -17.14 13.89 -36.80
CA PRO A 197 -17.27 14.52 -38.10
C PRO A 197 -18.74 14.48 -38.52
N VAL A 198 -19.39 15.65 -38.48
CA VAL A 198 -20.75 15.83 -39.00
C VAL A 198 -20.70 15.57 -40.52
N PRO A 199 -21.40 14.56 -41.04
CA PRO A 199 -21.42 14.33 -42.47
C PRO A 199 -22.50 15.21 -43.10
N ASP A 200 -22.13 16.12 -44.02
CA ASP A 200 -23.00 16.32 -45.18
C ASP A 200 -22.33 16.94 -46.42
N ALA A 201 -22.94 16.60 -47.56
CA ALA A 201 -22.92 17.28 -48.86
C ALA A 201 -21.58 17.77 -49.46
N THR A 202 -21.10 17.04 -50.47
CA THR A 202 -20.24 17.55 -51.54
C THR A 202 -20.86 18.75 -52.29
N ALA A 203 -20.06 19.81 -52.53
CA ALA A 203 -19.70 20.35 -53.86
C ALA A 203 -19.67 21.90 -54.01
N TRP A 204 -18.53 22.37 -54.54
CA TRP A 204 -18.30 23.58 -55.36
C TRP A 204 -17.88 24.93 -54.71
N ALA A 205 -16.57 25.18 -54.81
CA ALA A 205 -15.90 26.39 -55.32
C ALA A 205 -16.08 27.78 -54.65
N ASP A 206 -14.98 28.22 -54.03
CA ASP A 206 -14.56 29.61 -53.76
C ASP A 206 -14.21 30.40 -55.06
N PRO A 207 -13.88 31.73 -55.04
CA PRO A 207 -14.01 32.71 -53.95
C PRO A 207 -14.57 34.10 -54.36
N ALA A 208 -15.02 34.90 -53.38
CA ALA A 208 -15.11 36.37 -53.52
C ALA A 208 -15.01 37.08 -52.16
N ALA A 209 -14.10 38.05 -52.03
CA ALA A 209 -13.85 38.80 -50.79
C ALA A 209 -14.52 40.19 -50.80
N SER A 210 -15.08 40.61 -49.65
CA SER A 210 -15.09 42.00 -49.10
C SER A 210 -15.88 42.06 -47.78
N PRO A 211 -15.64 43.06 -46.90
CA PRO A 211 -15.84 42.90 -45.46
C PRO A 211 -17.26 43.20 -44.97
N GLU A 212 -17.74 42.41 -44.01
CA GLU A 212 -18.99 42.69 -43.31
C GLU A 212 -18.81 43.80 -42.26
N THR A 213 -19.81 44.68 -42.20
CA THR A 213 -19.86 45.83 -41.29
C THR A 213 -20.44 45.40 -39.95
N SER A 214 -19.78 45.72 -38.84
CA SER A 214 -20.25 45.36 -37.50
C SER A 214 -21.59 46.03 -37.17
N VAL A 215 -22.66 45.24 -37.08
CA VAL A 215 -23.97 45.67 -36.56
C VAL A 215 -24.07 45.25 -35.08
N PRO A 216 -24.46 46.15 -34.16
CA PRO A 216 -24.60 45.80 -32.74
C PRO A 216 -25.79 44.87 -32.50
N LEU A 217 -25.62 43.92 -31.57
CA LEU A 217 -26.66 42.99 -31.14
C LEU A 217 -27.87 43.73 -30.53
N PRO A 218 -29.12 43.30 -30.82
CA PRO A 218 -30.30 43.77 -30.10
C PRO A 218 -30.27 43.27 -28.64
N PRO A 219 -30.92 43.98 -27.70
CA PRO A 219 -30.91 43.61 -26.29
C PRO A 219 -31.61 42.26 -26.05
N GLU A 220 -30.93 41.37 -25.34
CA GLU A 220 -31.43 40.03 -25.01
C GLU A 220 -32.64 40.13 -24.07
N GLN A 221 -33.79 39.64 -24.55
CA GLN A 221 -35.05 39.67 -23.81
C GLN A 221 -35.08 38.48 -22.85
N ALA A 222 -34.97 38.75 -21.54
CA ALA A 222 -34.89 37.72 -20.50
C ALA A 222 -36.09 36.76 -20.56
N ALA A 223 -35.82 35.49 -20.84
CA ALA A 223 -36.82 34.42 -20.78
C ALA A 223 -37.21 34.13 -19.32
N PRO A 224 -38.50 33.85 -19.02
CA PRO A 224 -38.94 33.54 -17.67
C PRO A 224 -38.40 32.18 -17.21
N VAL A 225 -37.68 32.16 -16.08
CA VAL A 225 -37.27 30.93 -15.41
C VAL A 225 -38.50 30.11 -14.95
N PRO A 226 -38.53 28.79 -15.21
CA PRO A 226 -39.59 27.92 -14.67
C PRO A 226 -39.54 27.88 -13.15
N GLN A 227 -40.66 28.15 -12.50
CA GLN A 227 -40.77 27.99 -11.04
C GLN A 227 -40.77 26.51 -10.67
N GLN A 228 -39.81 26.08 -9.84
CA GLN A 228 -39.83 24.73 -9.26
C GLN A 228 -40.94 24.61 -8.21
N PRO A 229 -41.67 23.48 -8.15
CA PRO A 229 -42.70 23.27 -7.15
C PRO A 229 -42.09 23.10 -5.76
N ALA A 230 -42.58 23.87 -4.79
CA ALA A 230 -42.13 23.82 -3.40
C ALA A 230 -42.59 22.53 -2.70
N TYR A 231 -41.74 21.50 -2.71
CA TYR A 231 -41.92 20.34 -1.83
C TYR A 231 -41.54 20.73 -0.39
N GLY A 232 -42.55 20.84 0.47
CA GLY A 232 -42.38 21.21 1.87
C GLY A 232 -41.70 20.10 2.67
N TYR A 233 -40.49 20.37 3.17
CA TYR A 233 -39.91 19.63 4.29
C TYR A 233 -40.33 20.30 5.61
N PRO A 234 -40.88 19.57 6.59
CA PRO A 234 -41.04 20.08 7.95
C PRO A 234 -39.65 20.33 8.56
N GLY A 235 -39.45 21.53 9.12
CA GLY A 235 -38.16 21.93 9.67
C GLY A 235 -37.72 21.11 10.88
N PRO A 236 -36.40 21.00 11.14
CA PRO A 236 -35.89 20.27 12.30
C PRO A 236 -36.31 20.97 13.60
N ALA A 237 -37.10 20.28 14.42
CA ALA A 237 -37.37 20.71 15.78
C ALA A 237 -36.06 20.70 16.58
N GLN A 238 -35.72 21.84 17.18
CA GLN A 238 -34.53 21.99 18.01
C GLN A 238 -34.70 21.23 19.33
N THR A 239 -34.19 20.00 19.39
CA THR A 239 -34.08 19.25 20.65
C THR A 239 -32.91 19.78 21.47
N ALA A 240 -33.22 20.39 22.62
CA ALA A 240 -32.19 20.75 23.60
C ALA A 240 -31.47 19.49 24.11
N PRO A 241 -30.14 19.52 24.33
CA PRO A 241 -29.41 18.37 24.84
C PRO A 241 -29.78 18.09 26.30
N VAL A 242 -30.47 16.97 26.52
CA VAL A 242 -30.74 16.45 27.87
C VAL A 242 -29.43 15.88 28.41
N GLN A 243 -28.89 16.48 29.49
CA GLN A 243 -27.70 15.94 30.13
C GLN A 243 -28.01 14.63 30.86
N PRO A 244 -27.19 13.57 30.70
CA PRO A 244 -27.32 12.37 31.52
C PRO A 244 -26.92 12.67 32.96
N ALA A 245 -27.90 12.65 33.87
CA ALA A 245 -27.65 12.77 35.29
C ALA A 245 -26.97 11.49 35.82
N TYR A 246 -25.65 11.55 36.01
CA TYR A 246 -24.89 10.49 36.68
C TYR A 246 -25.26 10.44 38.18
N GLY A 247 -26.27 9.63 38.50
CA GLY A 247 -26.70 9.39 39.88
C GLY A 247 -25.69 8.55 40.66
N TYR A 248 -24.83 9.21 41.43
CA TYR A 248 -24.09 8.57 42.52
C TYR A 248 -25.02 8.38 43.73
N PRO A 249 -25.19 7.16 44.27
CA PRO A 249 -25.78 7.00 45.60
C PRO A 249 -24.78 7.46 46.67
N GLN A 250 -25.11 8.53 47.40
CA GLN A 250 -24.38 8.94 48.60
C GLN A 250 -24.69 8.00 49.78
N PRO A 251 -23.70 7.48 50.51
CA PRO A 251 -23.90 6.92 51.85
C PRO A 251 -23.96 8.04 52.90
N THR A 252 -24.92 7.96 53.82
CA THR A 252 -25.12 8.94 54.90
C THR A 252 -24.54 8.49 56.25
N SER A 253 -23.91 9.43 56.95
CA SER A 253 -23.65 9.46 58.41
C SER A 253 -22.63 8.48 59.06
N GLN A 254 -21.92 9.01 60.06
CA GLN A 254 -20.78 8.44 60.84
C GLN A 254 -21.23 8.06 62.29
N PRO A 255 -20.34 7.94 63.32
CA PRO A 255 -19.25 6.97 63.59
C PRO A 255 -19.33 6.30 65.01
N ALA A 256 -18.49 5.28 65.33
CA ALA A 256 -17.80 5.12 66.64
C ALA A 256 -16.95 3.82 66.81
N TYR A 257 -15.76 3.98 67.39
CA TYR A 257 -14.89 3.07 68.20
C TYR A 257 -15.09 1.52 68.29
N GLY A 258 -13.98 0.77 68.14
CA GLY A 258 -13.78 -0.55 68.81
C GLY A 258 -12.81 -1.56 68.14
N TYR A 259 -11.70 -1.93 68.82
CA TYR A 259 -10.90 -3.17 68.61
C TYR A 259 -11.36 -4.26 69.63
N PRO A 260 -10.97 -5.57 69.59
CA PRO A 260 -10.05 -6.33 68.71
C PRO A 260 -10.63 -7.67 68.12
N GLY A 261 -9.79 -8.61 67.64
CA GLY A 261 -10.15 -9.96 67.12
C GLY A 261 -10.44 -11.04 68.21
N PRO A 262 -10.26 -12.38 68.01
CA PRO A 262 -9.56 -13.13 66.92
C PRO A 262 -10.20 -14.48 66.44
N GLN A 263 -9.49 -15.23 65.56
CA GLN A 263 -9.45 -16.72 65.38
C GLN A 263 -10.73 -17.61 65.21
N THR A 264 -10.79 -18.40 64.11
CA THR A 264 -10.69 -19.90 64.08
C THR A 264 -10.89 -20.48 62.65
N ALA A 265 -10.54 -21.76 62.44
CA ALA A 265 -10.54 -22.50 61.15
C ALA A 265 -11.50 -23.73 61.24
N PRO A 266 -11.47 -24.81 60.40
CA PRO A 266 -10.85 -25.04 59.08
C PRO A 266 -11.72 -25.80 58.02
N ALA A 267 -11.17 -25.94 56.80
CA ALA A 267 -11.27 -27.08 55.84
C ALA A 267 -12.60 -27.80 55.47
N VAL A 268 -12.91 -27.83 54.16
CA VAL A 268 -13.51 -28.98 53.42
C VAL A 268 -12.94 -29.05 51.98
N GLN A 269 -12.59 -30.26 51.51
CA GLN A 269 -12.41 -30.68 50.10
C GLN A 269 -13.41 -31.85 49.82
N PRO A 270 -13.68 -32.33 48.58
CA PRO A 270 -12.96 -32.19 47.30
C PRO A 270 -13.90 -31.62 46.16
N ALA A 271 -13.83 -31.88 44.84
CA ALA A 271 -13.08 -32.83 44.00
C ALA A 271 -13.04 -32.47 42.48
N TYR A 272 -12.24 -33.22 41.71
CA TYR A 272 -12.25 -33.49 40.24
C TYR A 272 -12.37 -32.37 39.19
N GLY A 273 -11.48 -32.37 38.18
CA GLY A 273 -11.85 -31.84 36.85
C GLY A 273 -10.82 -31.26 35.87
N PHE A 274 -9.52 -31.62 35.86
CA PHE A 274 -8.59 -31.15 34.80
C PHE A 274 -7.61 -32.25 34.31
N PRO A 275 -7.40 -32.40 32.98
CA PRO A 275 -6.31 -33.21 32.44
C PRO A 275 -4.96 -32.49 32.55
N GLN A 276 -3.90 -33.24 32.90
CA GLN A 276 -2.52 -32.73 33.05
C GLN A 276 -1.73 -32.87 31.74
N ALA A 277 -0.72 -32.01 31.58
CA ALA A 277 0.23 -32.07 30.46
C ALA A 277 1.22 -33.24 30.63
N VAL A 278 1.64 -33.84 29.51
CA VAL A 278 2.66 -34.90 29.51
C VAL A 278 4.06 -34.31 29.68
N GLY A 279 4.68 -34.58 30.83
CA GLY A 279 6.09 -34.27 31.08
C GLY A 279 6.98 -35.45 30.69
N SER A 280 7.77 -35.30 29.63
CA SER A 280 8.82 -36.26 29.27
C SER A 280 10.02 -36.08 30.18
N LEU A 281 10.40 -37.13 30.93
CA LEU A 281 11.65 -37.17 31.67
C LEU A 281 12.83 -37.31 30.69
N PRO A 282 13.96 -36.61 30.90
CA PRO A 282 15.18 -36.84 30.12
C PRO A 282 15.85 -38.17 30.51
N ASP A 283 16.48 -38.79 29.53
CA ASP A 283 17.16 -40.09 29.64
C ASP A 283 18.38 -40.03 30.58
N PRO A 284 18.49 -40.93 31.59
CA PRO A 284 19.61 -40.93 32.53
C PRO A 284 20.97 -41.31 31.92
N ASP A 285 21.02 -41.91 30.73
CA ASP A 285 22.28 -42.36 30.09
C ASP A 285 22.85 -41.37 29.04
N PHE A 286 22.24 -40.19 28.87
CA PHE A 286 22.76 -39.19 27.93
C PHE A 286 24.07 -38.56 28.42
N ARG A 287 25.19 -38.90 27.77
CA ARG A 287 26.49 -38.23 27.94
C ARG A 287 26.82 -37.28 26.79
N LEU A 288 27.18 -36.05 27.14
CA LEU A 288 27.71 -35.05 26.21
C LEU A 288 29.06 -35.52 25.60
N PRO A 289 29.32 -35.26 24.31
CA PRO A 289 30.61 -35.54 23.69
C PRO A 289 31.72 -34.64 24.28
N PRO A 290 32.98 -35.09 24.29
CA PRO A 290 34.08 -34.31 24.83
C PRO A 290 34.30 -33.01 24.04
N GLN A 291 34.39 -31.89 24.75
CA GLN A 291 34.66 -30.58 24.15
C GLN A 291 36.08 -30.55 23.57
N GLY A 292 36.20 -30.05 22.32
CA GLY A 292 37.49 -29.86 21.66
C GLY A 292 38.37 -28.79 22.34
N PRO A 293 39.67 -28.75 22.04
CA PRO A 293 40.62 -27.88 22.75
C PRO A 293 40.27 -26.40 22.58
N GLN A 294 40.17 -25.68 23.70
CA GLN A 294 39.99 -24.24 23.69
C GLN A 294 41.33 -23.54 23.44
N PHE A 295 41.38 -22.73 22.38
CA PHE A 295 42.55 -21.89 22.08
C PHE A 295 42.61 -20.72 23.06
N VAL A 296 43.53 -20.80 24.03
CA VAL A 296 43.87 -19.68 24.89
C VAL A 296 44.84 -18.76 24.13
N GLY A 297 44.36 -17.57 23.76
CA GLY A 297 45.21 -16.51 23.20
C GLY A 297 46.19 -15.97 24.24
N ARG A 298 47.41 -15.64 23.79
CA ARG A 298 48.39 -14.82 24.51
C ARG A 298 48.31 -13.37 24.06
#